data_AF-C1FTG8-F1
#
_entry.id   AF-C1FTG8-F1
#
_cell.length_a   1.000
_cell.length_b   1.000
_cell.length_c   1.000
_cell.angle_alpha   90.00
_cell.angle_beta   90.00
_cell.angle_gamma   90.00
#
_symmetry.space_group_name_H-M   'P 1'
#
loop_
_entity.id
_entity.type
_entity.pdbx_description
1 polymer ?
#
loop_
_entity_poly.entity_id
_entity_poly.type
_entity_poly.pdbx_seq_one_letter_code
_entity_poly.pdbx_strand_id
1 'polypeptide(L)'
;MERSSFFNAVLDQQGNPDRSYLAEDFARYFSTFIGNGVFPNPANQLQVVAIDNNMQVRIKKGYAWINGYMYENTDDYILKLDPADGVLNRIDRIVLRLDFLERKIKAIVKKGQYASSPVAPVLQRDADAYEIAIVDVYVRNGVIKINQSDITDTRLNNQLCGIVHGTIKQVDTTEIFRQFQAWFNEQKNVHEGDFEKWVNEFKIATGKKFTDWVDDLKNSLDPNEDIAAKLQMQISENKLQLADITTLTGNKDNLKTINKTNLVSAINEVFTSGNNVKFNTVDALLQLDKSLQITKESKWEDIIKNISKVSTGKKWAKGKIDFQNEKLIYELKDLKFIPQNIFIFINMYGDNGRSDYDSWFASTEEFKFNLSQYARNNISNLNQYLINVKIENNGLIITIPNEFYSTPKGICIGGIYFFITE
;
A
#
# COMPACT_ATOMS: atom_id res chain seq x y z
N MET A 1 22.30 -66.93 44.82
CA MET A 1 22.50 -66.97 46.28
C MET A 1 22.46 -65.54 46.77
N GLU A 2 21.55 -65.22 47.69
CA GLU A 2 21.33 -63.85 48.19
C GLU A 2 22.20 -63.60 49.43
N ARG A 3 22.59 -62.35 49.67
CA ARG A 3 23.40 -61.94 50.82
C ARG A 3 22.89 -60.62 51.40
N SER A 4 22.79 -60.54 52.73
CA SER A 4 22.33 -59.36 53.46
C SER A 4 23.39 -58.92 54.48
N SER A 5 23.70 -57.63 54.55
CA SER A 5 24.68 -57.04 55.47
C SER A 5 24.28 -55.58 55.76
N PHE A 6 24.47 -54.99 56.94
CA PHE A 6 25.05 -55.51 58.20
C PHE A 6 23.98 -55.59 59.30
N PHE A 7 24.01 -56.65 60.10
CA PHE A 7 23.09 -56.89 61.21
C PHE A 7 23.86 -57.32 62.45
N ASN A 8 23.28 -57.05 63.63
CA ASN A 8 23.86 -57.49 64.90
C ASN A 8 23.95 -59.01 64.96
N ALA A 9 25.07 -59.52 65.47
CA ALA A 9 25.23 -60.94 65.73
C ALA A 9 24.38 -61.37 66.93
N VAL A 10 23.79 -62.57 66.84
CA VAL A 10 23.10 -63.24 67.95
C VAL A 10 24.01 -64.35 68.46
N LEU A 11 24.20 -64.43 69.78
CA LEU A 11 25.04 -65.45 70.39
C LEU A 11 24.26 -66.75 70.56
N ASP A 12 24.88 -67.88 70.24
CA ASP A 12 24.37 -69.19 70.59
C ASP A 12 24.53 -69.47 72.11
N GLN A 13 24.01 -70.61 72.58
CA GLN A 13 24.09 -71.02 74.00
C GLN A 13 25.53 -71.25 74.48
N GLN A 14 26.50 -71.34 73.57
CA GLN A 14 27.92 -71.53 73.83
C GLN A 14 28.71 -70.20 73.71
N GLY A 15 28.03 -69.08 73.44
CA GLY A 15 28.62 -67.75 73.33
C GLY A 15 29.27 -67.44 71.98
N ASN A 16 29.08 -68.29 70.95
CA ASN A 16 29.59 -68.02 69.61
C ASN A 16 28.58 -67.17 68.82
N PRO A 17 29.03 -66.17 68.06
CA PRO A 17 28.15 -65.38 67.20
C PRO A 17 27.67 -66.18 65.99
N ASP A 18 26.39 -66.03 65.63
CA ASP A 18 25.78 -66.63 64.42
C ASP A 18 26.39 -66.11 63.10
N ARG A 19 27.02 -64.93 63.13
CA ARG A 19 27.65 -64.28 61.99
C ARG A 19 28.94 -63.57 62.38
N SER A 20 29.89 -63.58 61.45
CA SER A 20 31.07 -62.72 61.48
C SER A 20 31.25 -62.10 60.10
N TYR A 21 31.76 -60.87 60.06
CA TYR A 21 32.03 -60.17 58.81
C TYR A 21 33.53 -60.20 58.54
N LEU A 22 33.89 -60.67 57.34
CA LEU A 22 35.26 -60.70 56.88
C LEU A 22 35.67 -59.35 56.27
N ALA A 23 36.97 -59.11 56.12
CA ALA A 23 37.47 -57.90 55.46
C ALA A 23 36.91 -57.75 54.03
N GLU A 24 36.68 -58.86 53.35
CA GLU A 24 36.08 -58.95 52.02
C GLU A 24 34.61 -58.50 52.01
N ASP A 25 33.87 -58.65 53.12
CA ASP A 25 32.49 -58.19 53.24
C ASP A 25 32.45 -56.66 53.33
N PHE A 26 33.34 -56.08 54.11
CA PHE A 26 33.50 -54.62 54.21
C PHE A 26 34.03 -54.04 52.91
N ALA A 27 35.05 -54.64 52.30
CA ALA A 27 35.58 -54.18 51.03
C ALA A 27 34.50 -54.18 49.94
N ARG A 28 33.72 -55.26 49.85
CA ARG A 28 32.59 -55.31 48.93
C ARG A 28 31.56 -54.21 49.22
N TYR A 29 31.20 -53.98 50.47
CA TYR A 29 30.29 -52.90 50.84
C TYR A 29 30.82 -51.53 50.38
N PHE A 30 32.06 -51.18 50.74
CA PHE A 30 32.64 -49.89 50.36
C PHE A 30 32.81 -49.74 48.85
N SER A 31 33.13 -50.82 48.12
CA SER A 31 33.24 -50.79 46.65
C SER A 31 31.93 -50.43 45.92
N THR A 32 30.78 -50.50 46.62
CA THR A 32 29.49 -50.13 46.02
C THR A 32 29.32 -48.61 45.82
N PHE A 33 29.99 -47.79 46.64
CA PHE A 33 29.88 -46.33 46.61
C PHE A 33 31.23 -45.60 46.49
N ILE A 34 32.35 -46.23 46.87
CA ILE A 34 33.71 -45.70 46.72
C ILE A 34 34.37 -46.33 45.49
N GLY A 35 34.64 -45.51 44.47
CA GLY A 35 35.37 -45.94 43.28
C GLY A 35 36.87 -46.16 43.51
N ASN A 36 37.52 -46.85 42.57
CA ASN A 36 38.97 -47.02 42.60
C ASN A 36 39.68 -45.71 42.23
N GLY A 37 40.76 -45.37 42.94
CA GLY A 37 41.56 -44.20 42.63
C GLY A 37 42.29 -43.58 43.81
N VAL A 38 42.83 -42.38 43.59
CA VAL A 38 43.43 -41.50 44.61
C VAL A 38 42.42 -40.41 45.02
N PHE A 39 42.42 -40.00 46.28
CA PHE A 39 41.55 -38.89 46.70
C PHE A 39 42.01 -37.54 46.11
N PRO A 40 41.08 -36.69 45.65
CA PRO A 40 41.45 -35.44 44.99
C PRO A 40 41.82 -34.30 45.96
N ASN A 41 41.48 -34.41 47.24
CA ASN A 41 41.52 -33.29 48.19
C ASN A 41 42.28 -33.67 49.47
N PRO A 42 43.44 -33.06 49.79
CA PRO A 42 44.11 -32.00 49.04
C PRO A 42 44.70 -32.47 47.69
N ALA A 43 44.90 -31.56 46.73
CA ALA A 43 45.34 -31.89 45.36
C ALA A 43 46.69 -32.63 45.27
N ASN A 44 47.52 -32.51 46.30
CA ASN A 44 48.82 -33.15 46.40
C ASN A 44 48.78 -34.57 46.99
N GLN A 45 47.59 -35.13 47.24
CA GLN A 45 47.46 -36.50 47.76
C GLN A 45 48.10 -37.52 46.81
N LEU A 46 49.03 -38.31 47.36
CA LEU A 46 49.81 -39.32 46.62
C LEU A 46 50.46 -38.77 45.33
N GLN A 47 50.70 -37.46 45.28
CA GLN A 47 51.41 -36.83 44.17
C GLN A 47 52.85 -37.32 44.15
N VAL A 48 53.34 -37.66 42.97
CA VAL A 48 54.73 -38.05 42.78
C VAL A 48 55.53 -36.86 42.27
N VAL A 49 56.60 -36.54 42.97
CA VAL A 49 57.52 -35.46 42.61
C VAL A 49 58.96 -35.97 42.51
N ALA A 50 59.74 -35.38 41.61
CA ALA A 50 61.15 -35.69 41.51
C ALA A 50 61.91 -35.24 42.77
N ILE A 51 62.97 -35.95 43.13
CA ILE A 51 63.92 -35.52 44.17
C ILE A 51 65.17 -34.96 43.49
N ASP A 52 65.61 -33.79 43.93
CA ASP A 52 66.71 -33.07 43.30
C ASP A 52 67.98 -33.93 43.16
N ASN A 53 68.49 -33.95 41.92
CA ASN A 53 69.77 -34.53 41.53
C ASN A 53 69.95 -36.04 41.86
N ASN A 54 68.88 -36.82 41.92
CA ASN A 54 68.95 -38.27 42.16
C ASN A 54 68.00 -39.09 41.26
N MET A 55 68.27 -40.40 41.13
CA MET A 55 67.37 -41.39 40.51
C MET A 55 66.30 -41.88 41.50
N GLN A 56 65.58 -40.93 42.10
CA GLN A 56 64.56 -41.20 43.12
C GLN A 56 63.37 -40.28 42.92
N VAL A 57 62.20 -40.78 43.32
CA VAL A 57 60.94 -40.05 43.31
C VAL A 57 60.30 -40.13 44.68
N ARG A 58 59.57 -39.08 45.04
CA ARG A 58 58.87 -38.95 46.31
C ARG A 58 57.38 -39.00 46.07
N ILE A 59 56.70 -39.94 46.71
CA ILE A 59 55.25 -39.99 46.82
C ILE A 59 54.84 -39.20 48.06
N LYS A 60 54.03 -38.17 47.90
CA LYS A 60 53.47 -37.39 49.01
C LYS A 60 52.49 -38.21 49.84
N LYS A 61 52.25 -37.80 51.09
CA LYS A 61 51.19 -38.38 51.93
C LYS A 61 49.82 -38.32 51.25
N GLY A 62 48.95 -39.27 51.56
CA GLY A 62 47.59 -39.31 51.03
C GLY A 62 46.96 -40.69 51.06
N TYR A 63 45.77 -40.79 50.48
CA TYR A 63 44.91 -41.95 50.52
C TYR A 63 44.54 -42.42 49.11
N ALA A 64 44.34 -43.73 48.96
CA ALA A 64 43.76 -44.34 47.78
C ALA A 64 42.78 -45.45 48.16
N TRP A 65 41.86 -45.75 47.25
CA TRP A 65 40.95 -46.89 47.36
C TRP A 65 41.10 -47.80 46.16
N ILE A 66 41.13 -49.11 46.40
CA ILE A 66 41.21 -50.14 45.37
C ILE A 66 40.28 -51.28 45.76
N ASN A 67 39.22 -51.50 44.99
CA ASN A 67 38.20 -52.53 45.16
C ASN A 67 37.64 -52.61 46.59
N GLY A 68 37.46 -51.47 47.26
CA GLY A 68 36.98 -51.44 48.62
C GLY A 68 38.05 -51.61 49.71
N TYR A 69 39.33 -51.64 49.35
CA TYR A 69 40.44 -51.64 50.30
C TYR A 69 41.11 -50.26 50.32
N MET A 70 41.43 -49.76 51.50
CA MET A 70 42.05 -48.45 51.70
C MET A 70 43.57 -48.58 51.75
N TYR A 71 44.26 -47.67 51.06
CA TYR A 71 45.68 -47.39 51.21
C TYR A 71 45.86 -46.01 51.82
N GLU A 72 46.81 -45.90 52.74
CA GLU A 72 47.27 -44.63 53.31
C GLU A 72 48.79 -44.59 53.27
N ASN A 73 49.32 -43.51 52.71
CA ASN A 73 50.71 -43.12 52.89
C ASN A 73 50.74 -41.98 53.92
N THR A 74 51.31 -42.25 55.09
CA THR A 74 51.28 -41.33 56.24
C THR A 74 52.33 -40.21 56.15
N ASP A 75 53.41 -40.41 55.40
CA ASP A 75 54.50 -39.44 55.21
C ASP A 75 55.11 -39.52 53.80
N ASP A 76 56.03 -38.63 53.45
CA ASP A 76 56.73 -38.63 52.16
C ASP A 76 57.50 -39.95 51.94
N TYR A 77 57.03 -40.78 51.01
CA TYR A 77 57.61 -42.09 50.73
C TYR A 77 58.54 -42.03 49.53
N ILE A 78 59.79 -42.45 49.70
CA ILE A 78 60.83 -42.37 48.67
C ILE A 78 60.94 -43.71 47.95
N LEU A 79 60.76 -43.69 46.64
CA LEU A 79 61.01 -44.83 45.76
C LEU A 79 62.28 -44.59 44.94
N LYS A 80 63.17 -45.58 44.98
CA LYS A 80 64.38 -45.59 44.17
C LYS A 80 64.11 -46.23 42.82
N LEU A 81 64.53 -45.57 41.76
CA LEU A 81 64.54 -46.15 40.42
C LEU A 81 65.90 -46.80 40.15
N ASP A 82 65.90 -47.85 39.35
CA ASP A 82 67.14 -48.45 38.87
C ASP A 82 67.92 -47.45 37.99
N PRO A 83 69.26 -47.56 37.92
CA PRO A 83 70.06 -46.74 37.00
C PRO A 83 69.56 -46.83 35.55
N ALA A 84 69.73 -45.73 34.80
CA ALA A 84 69.42 -45.71 33.37
C ALA A 84 70.39 -46.60 32.57
N ASP A 85 69.94 -47.09 31.43
CA ASP A 85 70.83 -47.73 30.45
C ASP A 85 71.61 -46.67 29.67
N GLY A 86 72.81 -47.00 29.21
CA GLY A 86 73.66 -46.04 28.48
C GLY A 86 73.16 -45.70 27.07
N VAL A 87 72.28 -46.52 26.50
CA VAL A 87 71.91 -46.46 25.08
C VAL A 87 70.39 -46.36 24.87
N LEU A 88 69.59 -47.10 25.64
CA LEU A 88 68.14 -47.21 25.45
C LEU A 88 67.33 -46.51 26.54
N ASN A 89 66.15 -46.03 26.16
CA ASN A 89 65.19 -45.40 27.08
C ASN A 89 64.27 -46.46 27.70
N ARG A 90 63.58 -46.12 28.79
CA ARG A 90 62.45 -46.93 29.32
C ARG A 90 61.41 -46.06 30.01
N ILE A 91 60.22 -46.61 30.24
CA ILE A 91 59.19 -45.99 31.09
C ILE A 91 58.97 -46.88 32.31
N ASP A 92 59.30 -46.37 33.49
CA ASP A 92 59.01 -47.04 34.76
C ASP A 92 57.65 -46.53 35.26
N ARG A 93 56.74 -47.45 35.61
CA ARG A 93 55.39 -47.11 36.07
C ARG A 93 55.29 -47.31 37.57
N ILE A 94 54.86 -46.29 38.31
CA ILE A 94 54.63 -46.43 39.75
C ILE A 94 53.15 -46.77 39.95
N VAL A 95 52.91 -47.90 40.60
CA VAL A 95 51.56 -48.38 40.87
C VAL A 95 51.33 -48.54 42.36
N LEU A 96 50.07 -48.41 42.77
CA LEU A 96 49.59 -48.98 44.01
C LEU A 96 49.04 -50.36 43.70
N ARG A 97 49.64 -51.39 44.29
CA ARG A 97 49.23 -52.79 44.12
C ARG A 97 48.48 -53.24 45.37
N LEU A 98 47.20 -53.56 45.21
CA LEU A 98 46.47 -54.40 46.15
C LEU A 98 46.87 -55.84 45.91
N ASP A 99 47.56 -56.43 46.87
CA ASP A 99 48.05 -57.81 46.80
C ASP A 99 47.21 -58.68 47.73
N PHE A 100 46.45 -59.63 47.16
CA PHE A 100 45.56 -60.49 47.93
C PHE A 100 46.31 -61.59 48.70
N LEU A 101 47.51 -61.96 48.24
CA LEU A 101 48.36 -62.96 48.90
C LEU A 101 49.08 -62.36 50.11
N GLU A 102 49.70 -61.19 49.93
CA GLU A 102 50.37 -60.46 51.02
C GLU A 102 49.40 -59.66 51.91
N ARG A 103 48.14 -59.55 51.49
CA ARG A 103 47.04 -58.85 52.20
C ARG A 103 47.35 -57.39 52.54
N LYS A 104 47.97 -56.66 51.61
CA LYS A 104 48.32 -55.23 51.77
C LYS A 104 48.30 -54.48 50.45
N ILE A 105 48.13 -53.16 50.54
CA ILE A 105 48.36 -52.26 49.40
C ILE A 105 49.74 -51.63 49.54
N LYS A 106 50.57 -51.70 48.50
CA LYS A 106 51.93 -51.12 48.48
C LYS A 106 52.19 -50.32 47.20
N ALA A 107 52.92 -49.21 47.34
CA ALA A 107 53.47 -48.49 46.20
C ALA A 107 54.72 -49.21 45.67
N ILE A 108 54.74 -49.57 44.40
CA ILE A 108 55.84 -50.30 43.75
C ILE A 108 56.23 -49.64 42.43
N VAL A 109 57.51 -49.74 42.08
CA VAL A 109 58.03 -49.37 40.76
C VAL A 109 57.95 -50.59 39.85
N LYS A 110 57.14 -50.54 38.80
CA LYS A 110 57.15 -51.50 37.71
C LYS A 110 58.14 -51.03 36.66
N LYS A 111 59.26 -51.72 36.56
CA LYS A 111 60.32 -51.39 35.61
C LYS A 111 59.87 -51.63 34.17
N GLY A 112 60.12 -50.64 33.31
CA GLY A 112 59.89 -50.74 31.87
C GLY A 112 60.92 -51.60 31.15
N GLN A 113 60.56 -52.08 29.97
CA GLN A 113 61.52 -52.68 29.04
C GLN A 113 62.33 -51.59 28.33
N TYR A 114 63.61 -51.86 28.06
CA TYR A 114 64.48 -50.95 27.33
C TYR A 114 64.12 -50.91 25.84
N ALA A 115 63.89 -49.72 25.29
CA ALA A 115 63.60 -49.54 23.87
C ALA A 115 63.92 -48.11 23.40
N SER A 116 64.07 -47.92 22.09
CA SER A 116 64.19 -46.59 21.48
C SER A 116 62.91 -45.77 21.66
N SER A 117 61.74 -46.42 21.51
CA SER A 117 60.42 -45.89 21.81
C SER A 117 59.76 -46.75 22.90
N PRO A 118 60.01 -46.45 24.20
CA PRO A 118 59.55 -47.29 25.29
C PRO A 118 58.04 -47.15 25.54
N VAL A 119 57.45 -48.23 26.06
CA VAL A 119 56.04 -48.32 26.44
C VAL A 119 55.94 -48.64 27.93
N ALA A 120 54.98 -48.01 28.62
CA ALA A 120 54.75 -48.25 30.04
C ALA A 120 54.29 -49.70 30.30
N PRO A 121 54.75 -50.36 31.38
CA PRO A 121 54.30 -51.70 31.76
C PRO A 121 52.78 -51.80 31.94
N VAL A 122 52.21 -52.92 31.51
CA VAL A 122 50.78 -53.22 31.72
C VAL A 122 50.46 -53.37 33.22
N LEU A 123 49.25 -52.98 33.61
CA LEU A 123 48.74 -53.17 34.96
C LEU A 123 48.32 -54.62 35.17
N GLN A 124 48.63 -55.17 36.34
CA GLN A 124 48.13 -56.46 36.80
C GLN A 124 46.75 -56.25 37.45
N ARG A 125 45.73 -56.90 36.91
CA ARG A 125 44.35 -56.83 37.40
C ARG A 125 43.71 -58.21 37.26
N ASP A 126 44.14 -59.13 38.12
CA ASP A 126 43.74 -60.52 38.13
C ASP A 126 43.32 -60.95 39.56
N ALA A 127 43.20 -62.26 39.79
CA ALA A 127 42.79 -62.80 41.08
C ALA A 127 43.84 -62.64 42.19
N ASP A 128 45.12 -62.46 41.84
CA ASP A 128 46.22 -62.40 42.80
C ASP A 128 46.54 -60.95 43.19
N ALA A 129 46.43 -60.02 42.25
CA ALA A 129 46.65 -58.60 42.52
C ALA A 129 45.83 -57.67 41.61
N TYR A 130 45.50 -56.49 42.16
CA TYR A 130 44.88 -55.39 41.42
C TYR A 130 45.68 -54.11 41.54
N GLU A 131 46.09 -53.55 40.39
CA GLU A 131 46.94 -52.37 40.33
C GLU A 131 46.24 -51.15 39.73
N ILE A 132 46.60 -49.99 40.30
CA ILE A 132 46.32 -48.66 39.73
C ILE A 132 47.63 -47.89 39.52
N ALA A 133 47.80 -47.21 38.38
CA ALA A 133 49.01 -46.42 38.11
C ALA A 133 48.84 -44.96 38.54
N ILE A 134 49.68 -44.50 39.46
CA ILE A 134 49.69 -43.11 39.90
C ILE A 134 50.54 -42.22 38.98
N VAL A 135 51.61 -42.77 38.39
CA VAL A 135 52.49 -42.00 37.51
C VAL A 135 53.31 -42.90 36.58
N ASP A 136 53.66 -42.35 35.41
CA ASP A 136 54.64 -42.92 34.48
C ASP A 136 55.90 -42.04 34.49
N VAL A 137 57.07 -42.65 34.68
CA VAL A 137 58.37 -41.98 34.75
C VAL A 137 59.21 -42.35 33.53
N TYR A 138 59.53 -41.36 32.70
CA TYR A 138 60.34 -41.53 31.51
C TYR A 138 61.83 -41.46 31.86
N VAL A 139 62.51 -42.61 31.80
CA VAL A 139 63.95 -42.72 32.06
C VAL A 139 64.67 -42.70 30.72
N ARG A 140 65.29 -41.56 30.38
CA ARG A 140 66.13 -41.43 29.18
C ARG A 140 67.43 -42.21 29.34
N ASN A 141 68.06 -42.56 28.23
CA ASN A 141 69.40 -43.13 28.26
C ASN A 141 70.41 -42.19 28.95
N GLY A 142 71.35 -42.77 29.71
CA GLY A 142 72.46 -42.07 30.35
C GLY A 142 72.09 -41.06 31.46
N VAL A 143 70.81 -40.95 31.86
CA VAL A 143 70.43 -39.99 32.92
C VAL A 143 70.85 -40.47 34.30
N ILE A 144 71.37 -39.52 35.09
CA ILE A 144 71.74 -39.72 36.49
C ILE A 144 70.73 -39.12 37.48
N LYS A 145 69.69 -38.46 36.96
CA LYS A 145 68.62 -37.83 37.73
C LYS A 145 67.30 -37.87 36.96
N ILE A 146 66.19 -37.90 37.69
CA ILE A 146 64.84 -37.72 37.14
C ILE A 146 64.44 -36.26 37.32
N ASN A 147 63.99 -35.59 36.25
CA ASN A 147 63.43 -34.25 36.37
C ASN A 147 61.90 -34.33 36.50
N GLN A 148 61.26 -33.29 37.04
CA GLN A 148 59.80 -33.24 37.14
C GLN A 148 59.12 -33.33 35.75
N SER A 149 59.78 -32.86 34.69
CA SER A 149 59.30 -32.97 33.31
C SER A 149 59.26 -34.40 32.77
N ASP A 150 59.93 -35.33 33.45
CA ASP A 150 60.01 -36.75 33.05
C ASP A 150 58.90 -37.58 33.71
N ILE A 151 58.07 -36.94 34.54
CA ILE A 151 57.03 -37.54 35.35
C ILE A 151 55.68 -37.17 34.75
N THR A 152 54.97 -38.16 34.21
CA THR A 152 53.63 -38.02 33.65
C THR A 152 52.59 -38.52 34.65
N ASP A 153 51.85 -37.59 35.26
CA ASP A 153 50.80 -37.91 36.24
C ASP A 153 49.63 -38.66 35.60
N THR A 154 49.33 -39.85 36.09
CA THR A 154 48.23 -40.70 35.59
C THR A 154 47.05 -40.79 36.56
N ARG A 155 47.08 -40.06 37.69
CA ARG A 155 46.02 -40.09 38.71
C ARG A 155 44.65 -39.70 38.13
N LEU A 156 44.62 -38.74 37.21
CA LEU A 156 43.40 -38.29 36.53
C LEU A 156 42.91 -39.22 35.39
N ASN A 157 43.70 -40.23 35.01
CA ASN A 157 43.32 -41.16 33.96
C ASN A 157 42.48 -42.32 34.54
N ASN A 158 41.18 -42.30 34.28
CA ASN A 158 40.21 -43.30 34.78
C ASN A 158 40.51 -44.74 34.36
N GLN A 159 41.20 -44.97 33.25
CA GLN A 159 41.56 -46.34 32.83
C GLN A 159 42.74 -46.90 33.63
N LEU A 160 43.62 -46.01 34.15
CA LEU A 160 44.86 -46.38 34.84
C LEU A 160 44.73 -46.30 36.36
N CYS A 161 44.21 -45.18 36.88
CA CYS A 161 44.01 -44.96 38.31
C CYS A 161 42.62 -44.39 38.59
N GLY A 162 42.33 -43.20 38.08
CA GLY A 162 41.12 -42.49 38.41
C GLY A 162 41.19 -41.77 39.76
N ILE A 163 40.21 -40.91 39.99
CA ILE A 163 40.03 -40.19 41.24
C ILE A 163 38.93 -40.88 42.02
N VAL A 164 39.14 -41.06 43.33
CA VAL A 164 38.07 -41.50 44.23
C VAL A 164 36.96 -40.47 44.17
N HIS A 165 35.87 -40.81 43.52
CA HIS A 165 34.63 -40.07 43.57
C HIS A 165 33.66 -40.83 44.49
N GLY A 166 33.07 -40.11 45.45
CA GLY A 166 31.93 -40.62 46.20
C GLY A 166 30.75 -40.72 45.25
N THR A 167 30.43 -41.93 44.84
CA THR A 167 29.25 -42.21 44.03
C THR A 167 28.14 -42.61 45.00
N ILE A 168 27.19 -41.70 45.27
CA ILE A 168 25.84 -42.17 44.95
C ILE A 168 25.95 -42.43 43.45
N LYS A 169 26.22 -43.68 43.06
CA LYS A 169 26.06 -44.11 41.67
C LYS A 169 24.64 -43.70 41.36
N GLN A 170 24.47 -42.61 40.61
CA GLN A 170 23.19 -42.29 40.03
C GLN A 170 22.69 -43.59 39.44
N VAL A 171 21.48 -43.95 39.86
CA VAL A 171 20.77 -45.19 39.53
C VAL A 171 21.20 -45.68 38.17
N ASP A 172 21.58 -46.95 38.04
CA ASP A 172 21.80 -47.56 36.72
C ASP A 172 20.48 -47.49 35.94
N THR A 173 20.30 -46.38 35.22
CA THR A 173 19.09 -46.11 34.45
C THR A 173 19.10 -46.88 33.14
N THR A 174 20.11 -47.72 32.86
CA THR A 174 20.19 -48.49 31.61
C THR A 174 18.95 -49.37 31.45
N GLU A 175 18.54 -50.03 32.53
CA GLU A 175 17.36 -50.90 32.51
C GLU A 175 16.05 -50.10 32.48
N ILE A 176 15.98 -48.99 33.24
CA ILE A 176 14.84 -48.06 33.20
C ILE A 176 14.68 -47.44 31.79
N PHE A 177 15.79 -47.06 31.15
CA PHE A 177 15.84 -46.49 29.82
C PHE A 177 15.48 -47.53 28.75
N ARG A 178 15.91 -48.79 28.90
CA ARG A 178 15.48 -49.90 28.02
C ARG A 178 13.97 -50.12 28.09
N GLN A 179 13.38 -50.08 29.29
CA GLN A 179 11.93 -50.18 29.47
C GLN A 179 11.19 -48.97 28.89
N PHE A 180 11.70 -47.75 29.12
CA PHE A 180 11.13 -46.52 28.55
C PHE A 180 11.20 -46.52 27.01
N GLN A 181 12.30 -46.98 26.43
CA GLN A 181 12.47 -47.06 24.97
C GLN A 181 11.56 -48.11 24.33
N ALA A 182 11.36 -49.26 25.00
CA ALA A 182 10.38 -50.27 24.58
C ALA A 182 8.95 -49.72 24.59
N TRP A 183 8.54 -49.07 25.69
CA TRP A 183 7.24 -48.41 25.82
C TRP A 183 7.06 -47.30 24.77
N PHE A 184 8.08 -46.46 24.56
CA PHE A 184 8.04 -45.39 23.56
C PHE A 184 7.86 -45.92 22.14
N ASN A 185 8.56 -47.00 21.76
CA ASN A 185 8.41 -47.61 20.45
C ASN A 185 7.01 -48.26 20.27
N GLU A 186 6.46 -48.86 21.31
CA GLU A 186 5.09 -49.39 21.31
C GLU A 186 4.06 -48.28 21.11
N GLN A 187 4.14 -47.20 21.89
CA GLN A 187 3.24 -46.05 21.75
C GLN A 187 3.41 -45.32 20.42
N LYS A 188 4.64 -45.20 19.92
CA LYS A 188 4.91 -44.64 18.59
C LYS A 188 4.19 -45.43 17.50
N ASN A 189 4.25 -46.77 17.53
CA ASN A 189 3.58 -47.62 16.55
C ASN A 189 2.04 -47.50 16.62
N VAL A 190 1.47 -47.38 17.83
CA VAL A 190 0.02 -47.13 18.02
C VAL A 190 -0.39 -45.77 17.47
N HIS A 191 0.38 -44.71 17.77
CA HIS A 191 0.05 -43.35 17.35
C HIS A 191 0.35 -43.04 15.88
N GLU A 192 1.37 -43.66 15.26
CA GLU A 192 1.57 -43.61 13.80
C GLU A 192 0.40 -44.30 13.08
N GLY A 193 -0.05 -45.47 13.57
CA GLY A 193 -1.22 -46.16 13.03
C GLY A 193 -2.53 -45.37 13.18
N ASP A 194 -2.75 -44.75 14.34
CA ASP A 194 -3.92 -43.91 14.59
C ASP A 194 -3.90 -42.61 13.76
N PHE A 195 -2.72 -42.02 13.56
CA PHE A 195 -2.58 -40.84 12.70
C PHE A 195 -2.80 -41.19 11.23
N GLU A 196 -2.25 -42.28 10.72
CA GLU A 196 -2.51 -42.75 9.35
C GLU A 196 -3.99 -43.08 9.14
N LYS A 197 -4.62 -43.74 10.12
CA LYS A 197 -6.05 -44.02 10.11
C LYS A 197 -6.88 -42.73 10.12
N TRP A 198 -6.56 -41.78 11.01
CA TRP A 198 -7.21 -40.48 11.06
C TRP A 198 -7.02 -39.69 9.77
N VAL A 199 -5.82 -39.66 9.20
CA VAL A 199 -5.53 -38.98 7.92
C VAL A 199 -6.30 -39.64 6.77
N ASN A 200 -6.39 -40.96 6.74
CA ASN A 200 -7.15 -41.67 5.70
C ASN A 200 -8.65 -41.45 5.84
N GLU A 201 -9.20 -41.55 7.06
CA GLU A 201 -10.60 -41.24 7.35
C GLU A 201 -10.93 -39.77 7.05
N PHE A 202 -10.03 -38.85 7.41
CA PHE A 202 -10.15 -37.43 7.11
C PHE A 202 -10.14 -37.18 5.61
N LYS A 203 -9.17 -37.73 4.85
CA LYS A 203 -9.10 -37.62 3.38
C LYS A 203 -10.36 -38.14 2.70
N ILE A 204 -10.87 -39.30 3.14
CA ILE A 204 -12.10 -39.90 2.61
C ILE A 204 -13.29 -38.98 2.93
N ALA A 205 -13.43 -38.52 4.16
CA ALA A 205 -14.55 -37.67 4.59
C ALA A 205 -14.54 -36.30 3.91
N THR A 206 -13.38 -35.63 3.82
CA THR A 206 -13.27 -34.33 3.14
C THR A 206 -13.40 -34.46 1.64
N GLY A 207 -12.82 -35.51 1.04
CA GLY A 207 -12.95 -35.80 -0.38
C GLY A 207 -14.40 -36.05 -0.77
N LYS A 208 -15.10 -36.89 0.01
CA LYS A 208 -16.53 -37.15 -0.22
C LYS A 208 -17.38 -35.89 -0.06
N LYS A 209 -17.18 -35.10 1.01
CA LYS A 209 -17.91 -33.84 1.22
C LYS A 209 -17.68 -32.83 0.08
N PHE A 210 -16.45 -32.75 -0.44
CA PHE A 210 -16.14 -31.87 -1.57
C PHE A 210 -16.84 -32.34 -2.84
N THR A 211 -16.78 -33.63 -3.16
CA THR A 211 -17.47 -34.20 -4.33
C THR A 211 -18.98 -34.03 -4.21
N ASP A 212 -19.57 -34.33 -3.05
CA ASP A 212 -21.00 -34.14 -2.78
C ASP A 212 -21.39 -32.65 -2.97
N TRP A 213 -20.58 -31.71 -2.47
CA TRP A 213 -20.82 -30.27 -2.66
C TRP A 213 -20.68 -29.83 -4.13
N VAL A 214 -19.70 -30.36 -4.87
CA VAL A 214 -19.54 -30.08 -6.29
C VAL A 214 -20.73 -30.62 -7.08
N ASP A 215 -21.20 -31.81 -6.75
CA ASP A 215 -22.35 -32.41 -7.44
C ASP A 215 -23.66 -31.73 -7.06
N ASP A 216 -23.82 -31.25 -5.82
CA ASP A 216 -24.94 -30.41 -5.41
C ASP A 216 -24.93 -29.05 -6.15
N LEU A 217 -23.76 -28.42 -6.30
CA LEU A 217 -23.61 -27.24 -7.16
C LEU A 217 -23.99 -27.54 -8.61
N LYS A 218 -23.53 -28.66 -9.18
CA LYS A 218 -23.88 -29.07 -10.55
C LYS A 218 -25.35 -29.38 -10.72
N ASN A 219 -26.04 -29.87 -9.69
CA ASN A 219 -27.47 -30.19 -9.73
C ASN A 219 -28.34 -28.94 -9.45
N SER A 220 -27.83 -27.99 -8.67
CA SER A 220 -28.46 -26.68 -8.43
C SER A 220 -28.33 -25.74 -9.63
N LEU A 221 -27.34 -25.97 -10.49
CA LEU A 221 -27.25 -25.42 -11.83
C LEU A 221 -28.09 -26.35 -12.72
N ASP A 222 -29.17 -25.87 -13.34
CA ASP A 222 -30.07 -26.73 -14.14
C ASP A 222 -29.26 -27.59 -15.14
N PRO A 223 -29.25 -28.93 -15.01
CA PRO A 223 -28.43 -29.80 -15.86
C PRO A 223 -28.86 -29.78 -17.34
N ASN A 224 -30.01 -29.18 -17.66
CA ASN A 224 -30.49 -28.99 -19.03
C ASN A 224 -30.22 -27.59 -19.59
N GLU A 225 -29.69 -26.66 -18.77
CA GLU A 225 -29.36 -25.32 -19.22
C GLU A 225 -27.86 -25.06 -19.07
N ASP A 226 -27.21 -24.80 -20.21
CA ASP A 226 -25.83 -24.36 -20.23
C ASP A 226 -25.73 -22.92 -19.72
N ILE A 227 -25.66 -22.76 -18.40
CA ILE A 227 -25.54 -21.47 -17.72
C ILE A 227 -24.27 -20.74 -18.18
N ALA A 228 -23.21 -21.46 -18.56
CA ALA A 228 -22.02 -20.85 -19.15
C ALA A 228 -22.33 -20.26 -20.53
N ALA A 229 -23.12 -20.96 -21.37
CA ALA A 229 -23.60 -20.41 -22.64
C ALA A 229 -24.53 -19.20 -22.44
N LYS A 230 -25.43 -19.22 -21.45
CA LYS A 230 -26.30 -18.07 -21.14
C LYS A 230 -25.51 -16.84 -20.67
N LEU A 231 -24.53 -17.03 -19.79
CA LEU A 231 -23.63 -15.95 -19.36
C LEU A 231 -22.79 -15.44 -20.52
N GLN A 232 -22.30 -16.32 -21.39
CA GLN A 232 -21.56 -15.95 -22.59
C GLN A 232 -22.42 -15.16 -23.58
N MET A 233 -23.71 -15.51 -23.72
CA MET A 233 -24.67 -14.75 -24.51
C MET A 233 -24.88 -13.35 -23.94
N GLN A 234 -25.14 -13.23 -22.64
CA GLN A 234 -25.29 -11.92 -21.97
C GLN A 234 -24.03 -11.06 -22.10
N ILE A 235 -22.84 -11.65 -21.97
CA ILE A 235 -21.56 -10.96 -22.20
C ILE A 235 -21.45 -10.46 -23.65
N SER A 236 -21.91 -11.25 -24.61
CA SER A 236 -21.86 -10.90 -26.04
C SER A 236 -22.85 -9.77 -26.37
N GLU A 237 -24.06 -9.83 -25.84
CA GLU A 237 -25.06 -8.75 -25.96
C GLU A 237 -24.57 -7.44 -25.34
N ASN A 238 -24.00 -7.49 -24.14
CA ASN A 238 -23.45 -6.31 -23.48
C ASN A 238 -22.28 -5.69 -24.28
N LYS A 239 -21.43 -6.52 -24.90
CA LYS A 239 -20.35 -6.05 -25.79
C LYS A 239 -20.89 -5.35 -27.04
N LEU A 240 -21.95 -5.89 -27.64
CA LEU A 240 -22.61 -5.28 -28.80
C LEU A 240 -23.22 -3.92 -28.44
N GLN A 241 -23.96 -3.85 -27.33
CA GLN A 241 -24.55 -2.60 -26.85
C GLN A 241 -23.47 -1.53 -26.55
N LEU A 242 -22.31 -1.92 -26.01
CA LEU A 242 -21.20 -1.00 -25.73
C LEU A 242 -20.52 -0.48 -27.01
N ALA A 243 -20.42 -1.32 -28.05
CA ALA A 243 -19.90 -0.89 -29.36
C ALA A 243 -20.84 0.14 -30.03
N ASP A 244 -22.15 -0.05 -29.90
CA ASP A 244 -23.15 0.89 -30.42
C ASP A 244 -23.09 2.24 -29.70
N ILE A 245 -22.96 2.26 -28.36
CA ILE A 245 -22.81 3.51 -27.59
C ILE A 245 -21.60 4.32 -28.05
N THR A 246 -20.49 3.64 -28.36
CA THR A 246 -19.26 4.29 -28.83
C THR A 246 -19.43 4.90 -30.22
N THR A 247 -20.25 4.27 -31.08
CA THR A 247 -20.51 4.74 -32.45
C THR A 247 -21.54 5.87 -32.50
N LEU A 248 -22.60 5.78 -31.68
CA LEU A 248 -23.71 6.74 -31.66
C LEU A 248 -23.34 8.09 -31.03
N THR A 249 -22.35 8.14 -30.14
CA THR A 249 -21.96 9.36 -29.43
C THR A 249 -21.07 10.31 -30.24
N GLY A 250 -20.50 9.85 -31.36
CA GLY A 250 -19.68 10.66 -32.27
C GLY A 250 -18.38 11.20 -31.64
N ASN A 251 -17.52 11.84 -32.44
CA ASN A 251 -16.30 12.46 -31.92
C ASN A 251 -16.57 13.87 -31.40
N LYS A 252 -16.50 14.02 -30.08
CA LYS A 252 -16.61 15.30 -29.35
C LYS A 252 -15.63 16.38 -29.83
N ASP A 253 -14.44 16.00 -30.30
CA ASP A 253 -13.42 16.95 -30.74
C ASP A 253 -13.81 17.71 -32.00
N ASN A 254 -14.70 17.12 -32.81
CA ASN A 254 -15.21 17.71 -34.05
C ASN A 254 -16.36 18.71 -33.82
N LEU A 255 -16.83 18.88 -32.58
CA LEU A 255 -17.82 19.91 -32.27
C LEU A 255 -17.20 21.29 -32.47
N LYS A 256 -17.95 22.17 -33.16
CA LYS A 256 -17.54 23.55 -33.45
C LYS A 256 -17.68 24.50 -32.24
N THR A 257 -18.29 24.03 -31.15
CA THR A 257 -18.46 24.79 -29.91
C THR A 257 -17.11 24.95 -29.21
N ILE A 258 -16.95 26.06 -28.49
CA ILE A 258 -15.72 26.35 -27.73
C ILE A 258 -15.71 25.54 -26.43
N ASN A 259 -16.85 25.47 -25.74
CA ASN A 259 -17.06 24.72 -24.51
C ASN A 259 -17.48 23.28 -24.79
N LYS A 260 -16.50 22.47 -25.19
CA LYS A 260 -16.63 21.02 -25.36
C LYS A 260 -16.00 20.26 -24.19
N THR A 261 -16.39 20.54 -22.95
CA THR A 261 -15.97 19.72 -21.79
C THR A 261 -16.82 18.45 -21.65
N ASN A 262 -18.10 18.54 -22.01
CA ASN A 262 -19.02 17.42 -22.19
C ASN A 262 -20.14 17.81 -23.19
N LEU A 263 -21.02 16.89 -23.56
CA LEU A 263 -22.12 17.16 -24.50
C LEU A 263 -23.11 18.20 -23.96
N VAL A 264 -23.38 18.20 -22.66
CA VAL A 264 -24.28 19.16 -22.02
C VAL A 264 -23.73 20.58 -22.16
N SER A 265 -22.44 20.78 -21.93
CA SER A 265 -21.78 22.08 -22.10
C SER A 265 -21.80 22.58 -23.54
N ALA A 266 -21.55 21.68 -24.50
CA ALA A 266 -21.61 22.03 -25.92
C ALA A 266 -23.03 22.41 -26.35
N ILE A 267 -24.04 21.64 -25.93
CA ILE A 267 -25.45 21.92 -26.23
C ILE A 267 -25.90 23.24 -25.59
N ASN A 268 -25.51 23.48 -24.34
CA ASN A 268 -25.83 24.74 -23.65
C ASN A 268 -25.26 25.95 -24.38
N GLU A 269 -24.03 25.87 -24.89
CA GLU A 269 -23.43 26.95 -25.69
C GLU A 269 -24.26 27.27 -26.95
N VAL A 270 -24.72 26.25 -27.67
CA VAL A 270 -25.56 26.43 -28.88
C VAL A 270 -26.87 27.12 -28.53
N PHE A 271 -27.56 26.67 -27.47
CA PHE A 271 -28.81 27.30 -27.02
C PHE A 271 -28.59 28.75 -26.54
N THR A 272 -27.52 29.01 -25.79
CA THR A 272 -27.16 30.37 -25.36
C THR A 272 -26.91 31.27 -26.59
N SER A 273 -26.16 30.79 -27.58
CA SER A 273 -25.92 31.54 -28.81
C SER A 273 -27.22 31.83 -29.57
N GLY A 274 -28.13 30.85 -29.68
CA GLY A 274 -29.43 31.04 -30.32
C GLY A 274 -30.31 32.06 -29.59
N ASN A 275 -30.36 32.00 -28.26
CA ASN A 275 -31.09 32.97 -27.44
C ASN A 275 -30.50 34.39 -27.56
N ASN A 276 -29.17 34.52 -27.59
CA ASN A 276 -28.52 35.82 -27.79
C ASN A 276 -28.91 36.45 -29.13
N VAL A 277 -28.93 35.68 -30.22
CA VAL A 277 -29.39 36.16 -31.55
C VAL A 277 -30.83 36.65 -31.48
N LYS A 278 -31.71 35.89 -30.83
CA LYS A 278 -33.12 36.28 -30.63
C LYS A 278 -33.25 37.58 -29.85
N PHE A 279 -32.57 37.68 -28.70
CA PHE A 279 -32.63 38.86 -27.83
C PHE A 279 -32.11 40.11 -28.54
N ASN A 280 -30.97 40.01 -29.22
CA ASN A 280 -30.39 41.11 -29.98
C ASN A 280 -31.30 41.56 -31.14
N THR A 281 -31.97 40.61 -31.79
CA THR A 281 -32.93 40.93 -32.87
C THR A 281 -34.14 41.69 -32.32
N VAL A 282 -34.71 41.24 -31.20
CA VAL A 282 -35.82 41.94 -30.54
C VAL A 282 -35.41 43.33 -30.10
N ASP A 283 -34.23 43.47 -29.47
CA ASP A 283 -33.72 44.77 -29.03
C ASP A 283 -33.55 45.73 -30.22
N ALA A 284 -33.00 45.27 -31.35
CA ALA A 284 -32.86 46.08 -32.56
C ALA A 284 -34.21 46.50 -33.17
N LEU A 285 -35.21 45.61 -33.18
CA LEU A 285 -36.55 45.93 -33.69
C LEU A 285 -37.27 46.96 -32.80
N LEU A 286 -37.20 46.81 -31.48
CA LEU A 286 -37.80 47.76 -30.54
C LEU A 286 -37.09 49.11 -30.52
N GLN A 287 -35.79 49.16 -30.85
CA GLN A 287 -35.08 50.42 -31.08
C GLN A 287 -35.62 51.18 -32.29
N LEU A 288 -35.99 50.47 -33.36
CA LEU A 288 -36.56 51.06 -34.58
C LEU A 288 -38.02 51.47 -34.41
N ASP A 289 -38.82 50.63 -33.74
CA ASP A 289 -40.23 50.89 -33.51
C ASP A 289 -40.66 50.33 -32.15
N LYS A 290 -40.82 51.23 -31.18
CA LYS A 290 -41.20 50.88 -29.81
C LYS A 290 -42.64 50.39 -29.68
N SER A 291 -43.47 50.56 -30.72
CA SER A 291 -44.89 50.15 -30.69
C SER A 291 -45.08 48.65 -30.94
N LEU A 292 -44.03 47.96 -31.42
CA LEU A 292 -44.08 46.52 -31.71
C LEU A 292 -44.33 45.72 -30.43
N GLN A 293 -45.34 44.86 -30.46
CA GLN A 293 -45.75 44.03 -29.32
C GLN A 293 -44.91 42.75 -29.25
N ILE A 294 -43.60 42.90 -29.07
CA ILE A 294 -42.63 41.80 -28.97
C ILE A 294 -41.73 41.98 -27.76
N THR A 295 -41.28 40.87 -27.18
CA THR A 295 -40.34 40.80 -26.06
C THR A 295 -39.29 39.72 -26.32
N LYS A 296 -38.26 39.65 -25.48
CA LYS A 296 -37.22 38.61 -25.55
C LYS A 296 -37.79 37.19 -25.42
N GLU A 297 -38.95 37.06 -24.79
CA GLU A 297 -39.66 35.79 -24.63
C GLU A 297 -40.59 35.45 -25.82
N SER A 298 -40.94 36.42 -26.68
CA SER A 298 -41.82 36.19 -27.84
C SER A 298 -41.32 35.06 -28.75
N LYS A 299 -42.22 34.27 -29.36
CA LYS A 299 -41.80 33.22 -30.29
C LYS A 299 -41.21 33.83 -31.57
N TRP A 300 -40.37 33.07 -32.29
CA TRP A 300 -39.81 33.53 -33.57
C TRP A 300 -40.89 33.92 -34.58
N GLU A 301 -42.00 33.19 -34.62
CA GLU A 301 -43.17 33.50 -35.47
C GLU A 301 -43.76 34.88 -35.16
N ASP A 302 -43.90 35.23 -33.87
CA ASP A 302 -44.40 36.53 -33.44
C ASP A 302 -43.41 37.66 -33.78
N ILE A 303 -42.11 37.42 -33.58
CA ILE A 303 -41.06 38.35 -33.96
C ILE A 303 -41.14 38.63 -35.46
N ILE A 304 -41.14 37.59 -36.30
CA ILE A 304 -41.21 37.69 -37.76
C ILE A 304 -42.48 38.43 -38.21
N LYS A 305 -43.62 38.13 -37.62
CA LYS A 305 -44.89 38.79 -37.95
C LYS A 305 -44.89 40.28 -37.62
N ASN A 306 -44.09 40.72 -36.64
CA ASN A 306 -43.98 42.13 -36.28
C ASN A 306 -42.93 42.86 -37.13
N ILE A 307 -41.96 42.18 -37.77
CA ILE A 307 -41.03 42.80 -38.73
C ILE A 307 -41.79 43.51 -39.86
N SER A 308 -42.85 42.92 -40.40
CA SER A 308 -43.65 43.55 -41.47
C SER A 308 -44.48 44.74 -41.00
N LYS A 309 -44.62 44.93 -39.69
CA LYS A 309 -45.37 46.02 -39.07
C LYS A 309 -44.50 47.21 -38.68
N VAL A 310 -43.17 47.07 -38.73
CA VAL A 310 -42.22 48.14 -38.39
C VAL A 310 -42.62 49.40 -39.16
N SER A 311 -43.02 50.43 -38.43
CA SER A 311 -43.42 51.70 -39.00
C SER A 311 -42.17 52.48 -39.39
N THR A 312 -41.69 52.21 -40.60
CA THR A 312 -40.81 53.18 -41.28
C THR A 312 -41.72 54.19 -41.97
N GLY A 313 -41.63 55.48 -41.64
CA GLY A 313 -42.51 56.51 -42.18
C GLY A 313 -42.70 56.40 -43.70
N LYS A 314 -43.89 56.77 -44.21
CA LYS A 314 -44.17 56.72 -45.67
C LYS A 314 -43.16 57.60 -46.41
N LYS A 315 -42.29 56.98 -47.23
CA LYS A 315 -41.29 57.71 -48.04
C LYS A 315 -41.88 58.71 -49.04
N TRP A 316 -43.11 58.48 -49.50
CA TRP A 316 -43.85 59.34 -50.43
C TRP A 316 -45.34 59.32 -50.11
N ALA A 317 -46.03 60.45 -50.26
CA ALA A 317 -47.48 60.56 -50.13
C ALA A 317 -48.03 61.49 -51.22
N LYS A 318 -49.24 61.20 -51.73
CA LYS A 318 -49.92 62.01 -52.75
C LYS A 318 -51.27 62.49 -52.20
N GLY A 319 -51.52 63.79 -52.27
CA GLY A 319 -52.77 64.41 -51.83
C GLY A 319 -53.73 64.68 -52.99
N LYS A 320 -54.96 65.07 -52.66
CA LYS A 320 -55.91 65.65 -53.61
C LYS A 320 -55.85 67.17 -53.54
N ILE A 321 -56.14 67.81 -54.66
CA ILE A 321 -56.24 69.27 -54.77
C ILE A 321 -57.70 69.59 -55.08
N ASP A 322 -58.28 70.52 -54.33
CA ASP A 322 -59.63 71.04 -54.57
C ASP A 322 -59.64 72.57 -54.53
N PHE A 323 -60.59 73.18 -55.23
CA PHE A 323 -60.76 74.62 -55.29
C PHE A 323 -62.13 75.01 -54.74
N GLN A 324 -62.16 75.67 -53.58
CA GLN A 324 -63.40 76.04 -52.89
C GLN A 324 -63.30 77.45 -52.31
N ASN A 325 -64.36 78.25 -52.45
CA ASN A 325 -64.46 79.61 -51.90
C ASN A 325 -63.22 80.47 -52.22
N GLU A 326 -62.77 80.41 -53.47
CA GLU A 326 -61.56 81.08 -53.96
C GLU A 326 -60.24 80.61 -53.32
N LYS A 327 -60.23 79.49 -52.58
CA LYS A 327 -59.03 78.92 -51.94
C LYS A 327 -58.67 77.57 -52.54
N LEU A 328 -57.37 77.32 -52.66
CA LEU A 328 -56.81 76.06 -53.10
C LEU A 328 -56.51 75.20 -51.87
N ILE A 329 -57.15 74.04 -51.79
CA ILE A 329 -57.06 73.13 -50.64
C ILE A 329 -56.32 71.86 -51.06
N TYR A 330 -55.19 71.61 -50.43
CA TYR A 330 -54.43 70.37 -50.55
C TYR A 330 -54.73 69.47 -49.37
N GLU A 331 -55.26 68.29 -49.66
CA GLU A 331 -55.60 67.30 -48.64
C GLU A 331 -54.73 66.05 -48.84
N LEU A 332 -53.85 65.80 -47.88
CA LEU A 332 -53.05 64.60 -47.78
C LEU A 332 -53.67 63.67 -46.74
N LYS A 333 -54.02 62.45 -47.11
CA LYS A 333 -54.59 61.46 -46.19
C LYS A 333 -53.63 60.30 -45.97
N ASP A 334 -53.87 59.54 -44.90
CA ASP A 334 -53.19 58.30 -44.56
C ASP A 334 -51.68 58.44 -44.30
N LEU A 335 -51.23 59.54 -43.72
CA LEU A 335 -49.90 59.62 -43.14
C LEU A 335 -49.78 58.59 -42.01
N LYS A 336 -48.69 57.81 -42.02
CA LYS A 336 -48.44 56.76 -41.03
C LYS A 336 -47.75 57.27 -39.75
N PHE A 337 -47.56 58.57 -39.65
CA PHE A 337 -46.91 59.27 -38.54
C PHE A 337 -47.56 60.65 -38.37
N ILE A 338 -47.35 61.28 -37.22
CA ILE A 338 -47.82 62.64 -36.95
C ILE A 338 -46.71 63.61 -37.37
N PRO A 339 -46.95 64.51 -38.34
CA PRO A 339 -45.97 65.53 -38.72
C PRO A 339 -45.61 66.46 -37.55
N GLN A 340 -44.32 66.58 -37.22
CA GLN A 340 -43.83 67.62 -36.29
C GLN A 340 -43.32 68.85 -37.04
N ASN A 341 -42.67 68.64 -38.19
CA ASN A 341 -42.18 69.72 -39.04
C ASN A 341 -42.69 69.55 -40.47
N ILE A 342 -43.13 70.66 -41.08
CA ILE A 342 -43.65 70.68 -42.44
C ILE A 342 -42.93 71.79 -43.20
N PHE A 343 -42.12 71.39 -44.18
CA PHE A 343 -41.47 72.31 -45.10
C PHE A 343 -42.31 72.39 -46.37
N ILE A 344 -42.69 73.61 -46.74
CA ILE A 344 -43.49 73.87 -47.95
C ILE A 344 -42.57 74.53 -48.98
N PHE A 345 -42.45 73.91 -50.14
CA PHE A 345 -41.73 74.46 -51.28
C PHE A 345 -42.75 74.76 -52.37
N ILE A 346 -42.89 76.03 -52.74
CA ILE A 346 -43.70 76.41 -53.91
C ILE A 346 -42.77 76.87 -55.02
N ASN A 347 -42.90 76.19 -56.15
CA ASN A 347 -42.26 76.61 -57.38
C ASN A 347 -43.15 77.66 -58.07
N MET A 348 -42.60 78.83 -58.37
CA MET A 348 -43.29 79.91 -59.07
C MET A 348 -42.58 80.19 -60.40
N TYR A 349 -43.34 80.33 -61.48
CA TYR A 349 -42.85 80.70 -62.81
C TYR A 349 -43.25 82.15 -63.11
N GLY A 350 -42.27 83.00 -63.44
CA GLY A 350 -42.55 84.32 -64.03
C GLY A 350 -42.73 84.24 -65.55
N ASP A 351 -43.37 85.26 -66.14
CA ASP A 351 -43.64 85.40 -67.59
C ASP A 351 -42.43 85.18 -68.52
N ASN A 352 -41.20 85.30 -68.01
CA ASN A 352 -39.97 85.13 -68.78
C ASN A 352 -39.43 83.68 -68.77
N GLY A 353 -40.18 82.70 -68.25
CA GLY A 353 -39.75 81.31 -68.15
C GLY A 353 -38.62 81.04 -67.15
N ARG A 354 -38.25 82.03 -66.33
CA ARG A 354 -37.37 81.81 -65.17
C ARG A 354 -38.20 81.24 -64.00
N SER A 355 -37.75 80.12 -63.46
CA SER A 355 -38.22 79.57 -62.20
C SER A 355 -37.51 80.31 -61.07
N ASP A 356 -38.26 81.09 -60.30
CA ASP A 356 -37.77 81.63 -59.04
C ASP A 356 -38.23 80.67 -57.94
N TYR A 357 -37.27 80.10 -57.21
CA TYR A 357 -37.52 79.13 -56.16
C TYR A 357 -37.69 79.85 -54.83
N ASP A 358 -38.91 79.90 -54.32
CA ASP A 358 -39.21 80.37 -52.98
C ASP A 358 -39.40 79.17 -52.05
N SER A 359 -38.62 79.13 -50.97
CA SER A 359 -38.66 78.05 -49.98
C SER A 359 -39.22 78.58 -48.67
N TRP A 360 -40.15 77.85 -48.05
CA TRP A 360 -40.83 78.30 -46.84
C TRP A 360 -40.70 77.29 -45.69
N PHE A 361 -40.64 77.84 -44.48
CA PHE A 361 -40.49 77.10 -43.24
C PHE A 361 -41.76 77.26 -42.40
N ALA A 362 -42.29 76.15 -41.89
CA ALA A 362 -43.37 76.18 -40.91
C ALA A 362 -43.11 75.14 -39.80
N SER A 363 -43.31 75.56 -38.55
CA SER A 363 -43.62 74.64 -37.46
C SER A 363 -45.14 74.59 -37.27
N THR A 364 -45.63 73.54 -36.63
CA THR A 364 -47.07 73.36 -36.35
C THR A 364 -47.67 74.44 -35.45
N GLU A 365 -46.84 75.23 -34.77
CA GLU A 365 -47.27 76.21 -33.77
C GLU A 365 -47.01 77.69 -34.15
N GLU A 366 -46.11 77.99 -35.10
CA GLU A 366 -45.89 79.36 -35.60
C GLU A 366 -45.52 79.38 -37.10
N PHE A 367 -46.35 80.02 -37.93
CA PHE A 367 -46.04 80.28 -39.34
C PHE A 367 -45.18 81.54 -39.49
N LYS A 368 -43.90 81.38 -39.86
CA LYS A 368 -43.02 82.51 -40.22
C LYS A 368 -42.74 82.48 -41.73
N PHE A 369 -43.37 83.41 -42.45
CA PHE A 369 -43.16 83.57 -43.89
C PHE A 369 -41.79 84.20 -44.18
N ASN A 370 -40.97 83.52 -44.98
CA ASN A 370 -39.72 84.09 -45.48
C ASN A 370 -39.74 84.04 -47.00
N LEU A 371 -40.07 85.17 -47.63
CA LEU A 371 -40.16 85.30 -49.07
C LEU A 371 -38.81 85.72 -49.67
N SER A 372 -38.54 85.31 -50.91
CA SER A 372 -37.44 85.91 -51.65
C SER A 372 -37.66 87.41 -51.81
N GLN A 373 -36.56 88.13 -52.04
CA GLN A 373 -36.60 89.58 -52.22
C GLN A 373 -37.49 89.99 -53.41
N TYR A 374 -37.63 89.12 -54.42
CA TYR A 374 -38.47 89.36 -55.59
C TYR A 374 -39.97 89.33 -55.26
N ALA A 375 -40.44 88.34 -54.49
CA ALA A 375 -41.84 88.25 -54.07
C ALA A 375 -42.22 89.38 -53.10
N ARG A 376 -41.32 89.80 -52.20
CA ARG A 376 -41.57 90.90 -51.25
C ARG A 376 -41.86 92.24 -51.94
N ASN A 377 -41.28 92.48 -53.10
CA ASN A 377 -41.43 93.75 -53.82
C ASN A 377 -42.74 93.84 -54.61
N ASN A 378 -43.40 92.71 -54.89
CA ASN A 378 -44.58 92.64 -55.76
C ASN A 378 -45.88 92.30 -55.01
N ILE A 379 -45.82 91.91 -53.73
CA ILE A 379 -47.00 91.61 -52.91
C ILE A 379 -47.13 92.70 -51.83
N SER A 380 -48.06 93.63 -52.03
CA SER A 380 -48.39 94.64 -51.02
C SER A 380 -49.16 93.98 -49.87
N ASN A 381 -48.64 94.08 -48.64
CA ASN A 381 -49.24 93.59 -47.38
C ASN A 381 -49.09 92.08 -47.07
N LEU A 382 -47.86 91.67 -46.80
CA LEU A 382 -47.48 90.27 -46.52
C LEU A 382 -48.14 89.64 -45.28
N ASN A 383 -48.57 90.43 -44.30
CA ASN A 383 -49.17 89.92 -43.05
C ASN A 383 -50.64 89.48 -43.20
N GLN A 384 -51.27 89.66 -44.36
CA GLN A 384 -52.68 89.28 -44.58
C GLN A 384 -52.84 87.90 -45.24
N TYR A 385 -51.77 87.27 -45.71
CA TYR A 385 -51.84 86.06 -46.55
C TYR A 385 -51.32 84.82 -45.80
N LEU A 386 -52.08 84.35 -44.80
CA LEU A 386 -51.72 83.12 -44.09
C LEU A 386 -52.17 81.86 -44.85
N ILE A 387 -51.20 81.08 -45.35
CA ILE A 387 -51.39 79.66 -45.64
C ILE A 387 -51.75 78.98 -44.31
N ASN A 388 -52.92 78.35 -44.26
CA ASN A 388 -53.37 77.66 -43.06
C ASN A 388 -53.11 76.16 -43.22
N VAL A 389 -52.35 75.58 -42.30
CA VAL A 389 -52.09 74.15 -42.26
C VAL A 389 -52.78 73.57 -41.04
N LYS A 390 -53.56 72.53 -41.25
CA LYS A 390 -54.27 71.81 -40.20
C LYS A 390 -53.95 70.33 -40.28
N ILE A 391 -53.54 69.76 -39.16
CA ILE A 391 -53.37 68.31 -39.02
C ILE A 391 -54.70 67.75 -38.54
N GLU A 392 -55.29 66.84 -39.32
CA GLU A 392 -56.54 66.17 -38.98
C GLU A 392 -56.44 64.67 -39.28
N ASN A 393 -56.78 63.80 -38.31
CA ASN A 393 -56.97 62.35 -38.49
C ASN A 393 -55.96 61.66 -39.42
N ASN A 394 -54.67 61.68 -39.05
CA ASN A 394 -53.57 61.11 -39.87
C ASN A 394 -53.46 61.70 -41.28
N GLY A 395 -53.87 62.96 -41.44
CA GLY A 395 -53.82 63.71 -42.67
C GLY A 395 -53.39 65.16 -42.45
N LEU A 396 -53.08 65.83 -43.55
CA LEU A 396 -52.63 67.20 -43.61
C LEU A 396 -53.51 67.98 -44.58
N ILE A 397 -54.15 69.04 -44.10
CA ILE A 397 -54.93 69.97 -44.92
C ILE A 397 -54.15 71.27 -45.00
N ILE A 398 -53.91 71.74 -46.22
CA ILE A 398 -53.20 72.99 -46.48
C ILE A 398 -54.09 73.85 -47.35
N THR A 399 -54.47 75.01 -46.84
CA THR A 399 -55.34 75.96 -47.51
C THR A 399 -54.52 77.16 -47.95
N ILE A 400 -54.47 77.37 -49.27
CA ILE A 400 -53.77 78.47 -49.91
C ILE A 400 -54.81 79.48 -50.41
N PRO A 401 -54.79 80.74 -49.94
CA PRO A 401 -55.70 81.79 -50.39
C PRO A 401 -55.57 82.15 -51.88
N ASN A 402 -56.64 82.71 -52.48
CA ASN A 402 -56.71 83.11 -53.90
C ASN A 402 -55.53 83.96 -54.34
N GLU A 403 -55.14 84.88 -53.47
CA GLU A 403 -54.22 85.97 -53.75
C GLU A 403 -52.81 85.47 -54.09
N PHE A 404 -52.48 84.22 -53.75
CA PHE A 404 -51.23 83.56 -54.14
C PHE A 404 -51.20 83.11 -55.62
N TYR A 405 -52.35 82.97 -56.26
CA TYR A 405 -52.46 82.55 -57.67
C TYR A 405 -53.41 83.44 -58.51
N SER A 406 -54.03 84.45 -57.91
CA SER A 406 -54.85 85.48 -58.55
C SER A 406 -54.21 86.88 -58.40
N THR A 407 -53.06 87.11 -59.04
CA THR A 407 -52.51 88.47 -59.24
C THR A 407 -52.26 88.76 -60.72
N PRO A 408 -52.38 90.04 -61.14
CA PRO A 408 -52.50 90.42 -62.54
C PRO A 408 -51.14 90.38 -63.25
N LYS A 409 -51.09 89.67 -64.39
CA LYS A 409 -49.94 89.47 -65.29
C LYS A 409 -48.75 88.72 -64.67
N GLY A 410 -48.74 87.40 -64.88
CA GLY A 410 -47.49 86.75 -65.26
C GLY A 410 -46.79 85.85 -64.26
N ILE A 411 -47.51 85.32 -63.28
CA ILE A 411 -46.96 84.38 -62.30
C ILE A 411 -47.84 83.12 -62.27
N CYS A 412 -47.25 81.94 -62.48
CA CYS A 412 -47.94 80.64 -62.40
C CYS A 412 -47.26 79.72 -61.37
N ILE A 413 -48.05 79.05 -60.52
CA ILE A 413 -47.51 78.04 -59.59
C ILE A 413 -47.15 76.77 -60.37
N GLY A 414 -45.86 76.43 -60.40
CA GLY A 414 -45.31 75.27 -61.10
C GLY A 414 -45.40 73.95 -60.35
N GLY A 415 -45.59 74.00 -59.03
CA GLY A 415 -45.72 72.82 -58.18
C GLY A 415 -45.51 73.17 -56.71
N ILE A 416 -46.13 72.40 -55.82
CA ILE A 416 -45.98 72.54 -54.38
C ILE A 416 -45.48 71.20 -53.83
N TYR A 417 -44.36 71.23 -53.11
CA TYR A 417 -43.75 70.06 -52.49
C TYR A 417 -43.74 70.21 -50.98
N PHE A 418 -43.97 69.10 -50.29
CA PHE A 418 -44.00 69.04 -48.84
C PHE A 418 -42.92 68.06 -48.37
N PHE A 419 -42.00 68.52 -47.54
CA PHE A 419 -41.17 67.62 -46.74
C PHE A 419 -41.73 67.59 -45.34
N ILE A 420 -42.03 66.39 -44.88
CA ILE A 420 -42.73 66.18 -43.63
C ILE A 420 -41.82 65.27 -42.81
N THR A 421 -41.43 65.73 -41.63
CA THR A 421 -40.65 64.91 -40.70
C THR A 421 -41.48 64.57 -39.49
N GLU A 422 -41.28 63.34 -39.00
CA GLU A 422 -41.67 62.98 -37.64
C GLU A 422 -40.83 63.74 -36.61
#